data_AF-A0A353Z0B3-F1
#
_entry.id   AF-A0A353Z0B3-F1
#
_cell.length_a   1.000
_cell.length_b   1.000
_cell.length_c   1.000
_cell.angle_alpha   90.00
_cell.angle_beta   90.00
_cell.angle_gamma   90.00
#
_symmetry.space_group_name_H-M   'P 1'
#
loop_
_entity.id
_entity.type
_entity.pdbx_description
1 polymer ?
#
loop_
_entity_poly.entity_id
_entity_poly.type
_entity_poly.pdbx_seq_one_letter_code
_entity_poly.pdbx_strand_id
1 'polypeptide(L)'
;MRKISWSGQRFFYVVTAILVLITIIVSLQSYSTGTWEAAGGLHSNFNNYLIFKTSATHLIQGLDLYVHHPGDHVDLFKYSPLFALLMAPFTILPDWLGIIIWNLINLLTLMIGLRMMPGLGKKQVTFILLIAFFELIGSIMNEQSNALMAGLMVLGIACFEKNKPFWGALSLVFSVYIKLFSLVVFMMLLFYPKRLKTALYTVFWMIVFALLPILVTGWDGLKETYLSWYTMLGQDYSDSVGFSVIGILVKWFNYQGSRNIVFLVGVVLMVMPLLQ
;
A
#
# COMPACT_ATOMS: atom_id res chain seq x y z
N MET A 1 30.49 4.38 -2.93
CA MET A 1 29.15 5.03 -2.89
C MET A 1 29.27 6.47 -3.36
N ARG A 2 28.78 6.84 -4.55
CA ARG A 2 28.76 8.25 -4.99
C ARG A 2 27.70 9.01 -4.19
N LYS A 3 28.12 10.00 -3.38
CA LYS A 3 27.19 10.95 -2.74
C LYS A 3 26.46 11.71 -3.86
N ILE A 4 25.14 11.86 -3.74
CA ILE A 4 24.33 12.67 -4.66
C ILE A 4 24.93 14.08 -4.70
N SER A 5 25.25 14.59 -5.89
CA SER A 5 25.81 15.94 -6.07
C SER A 5 24.85 17.01 -5.54
N TRP A 6 25.37 18.16 -5.12
CA TRP A 6 24.57 19.29 -4.67
C TRP A 6 23.45 19.69 -5.65
N SER A 7 23.74 19.62 -6.96
CA SER A 7 22.75 19.85 -8.02
C SER A 7 21.64 18.79 -8.06
N GLY A 8 21.98 17.53 -7.78
CA GLY A 8 21.01 16.43 -7.68
C GLY A 8 20.10 16.55 -6.46
N GLN A 9 20.63 17.05 -5.33
CA GLN A 9 19.82 17.27 -4.13
C GLN A 9 18.80 18.39 -4.32
N ARG A 10 19.23 19.55 -4.83
CA ARG A 10 18.31 20.67 -5.12
C ARG A 10 17.19 20.25 -6.07
N PHE A 11 17.54 19.53 -7.15
CA PHE A 11 16.56 18.98 -8.09
C PHE A 11 15.52 18.10 -7.37
N PHE A 12 15.98 17.15 -6.54
CA PHE A 12 15.09 16.24 -5.84
C PHE A 12 14.09 16.97 -4.94
N TYR A 13 14.55 17.98 -4.20
CA TYR A 13 13.67 18.78 -3.33
C TYR A 13 12.66 19.61 -4.11
N VAL A 14 13.05 20.21 -5.23
CA VAL A 14 12.13 20.97 -6.09
C VAL A 14 11.04 20.06 -6.65
N VAL A 15 11.40 18.89 -7.17
CA VAL A 15 10.41 17.92 -7.67
C VAL A 15 9.48 17.46 -6.54
N THR A 16 10.03 17.16 -5.37
CA THR A 16 9.23 16.78 -4.19
C THR A 16 8.25 17.89 -3.81
N ALA A 17 8.70 19.15 -3.77
CA ALA A 17 7.84 20.29 -3.43
C ALA A 17 6.71 20.49 -4.45
N ILE A 18 6.99 20.34 -5.74
CA ILE A 18 5.97 20.38 -6.80
C ILE A 18 4.95 19.26 -6.60
N LEU A 19 5.40 18.02 -6.37
CA LEU A 19 4.49 16.89 -6.14
C LEU A 19 3.66 17.07 -4.86
N VAL A 20 4.24 17.63 -3.80
CA VAL A 20 3.51 17.98 -2.57
C VAL A 20 2.41 18.99 -2.86
N LEU A 21 2.71 20.06 -3.61
CA LEU A 21 1.72 21.05 -3.99
C LEU A 21 0.59 20.44 -4.82
N ILE A 22 0.93 19.63 -5.82
CA ILE A 22 -0.06 18.89 -6.64
C ILE A 22 -0.93 17.98 -5.74
N THR A 23 -0.30 17.26 -4.81
CA THR A 23 -1.02 16.36 -3.89
C THR A 23 -2.01 17.10 -3.02
N ILE A 24 -1.64 18.28 -2.50
CA ILE A 24 -2.53 19.13 -1.71
C ILE A 24 -3.71 19.62 -2.58
N ILE A 25 -3.44 20.12 -3.78
CA ILE A 25 -4.48 20.60 -4.71
C ILE A 25 -5.45 19.48 -5.07
N VAL A 26 -4.94 18.30 -5.44
CA VAL A 26 -5.76 17.13 -5.79
C VAL A 26 -6.58 16.65 -4.59
N SER A 27 -6.01 16.63 -3.39
CA SER A 27 -6.72 16.25 -2.17
C SER A 27 -7.86 17.21 -1.84
N LEU A 28 -7.63 18.52 -1.97
CA LEU A 28 -8.66 19.55 -1.80
C LEU A 28 -9.75 19.43 -2.88
N GLN A 29 -9.36 19.12 -4.12
CA GLN A 29 -10.30 18.88 -5.21
C GLN A 29 -11.17 17.65 -4.90
N SER A 30 -10.58 16.53 -4.50
CA SER A 30 -11.31 15.30 -4.12
C SER A 30 -12.35 15.57 -3.04
N TYR A 31 -11.99 16.32 -1.99
CA TYR A 31 -12.91 16.75 -0.95
C TYR A 31 -14.03 17.68 -1.46
N SER A 32 -13.71 18.57 -2.41
CA SER A 32 -14.67 19.56 -2.93
C SER A 32 -15.58 19.02 -4.04
N THR A 33 -15.19 17.94 -4.69
CA THR A 33 -16.02 17.27 -5.69
C THR A 33 -17.16 16.53 -4.98
N GLY A 34 -18.37 16.66 -5.52
CA GLY A 34 -19.62 16.22 -4.87
C GLY A 34 -19.77 14.71 -4.70
N THR A 35 -21.00 14.25 -4.51
CA THR A 35 -21.28 12.82 -4.37
C THR A 35 -21.51 12.15 -5.72
N TRP A 36 -21.29 10.85 -5.77
CA TRP A 36 -21.65 9.97 -6.88
C TRP A 36 -22.65 8.92 -6.40
N GLU A 37 -23.48 8.40 -7.31
CA GLU A 37 -24.49 7.41 -6.98
C GLU A 37 -23.94 5.99 -7.13
N ALA A 38 -24.02 5.21 -6.05
CA ALA A 38 -23.55 3.83 -5.96
C ALA A 38 -24.44 3.06 -5.00
N ALA A 39 -24.60 1.74 -5.18
CA ALA A 39 -25.24 0.87 -4.19
C ALA A 39 -26.62 1.37 -3.65
N GLY A 40 -27.36 2.18 -4.44
CA GLY A 40 -28.65 2.75 -4.05
C GLY A 40 -28.57 4.03 -3.18
N GLY A 41 -27.40 4.68 -3.09
CA GLY A 41 -27.20 5.91 -2.31
C GLY A 41 -26.18 6.87 -2.93
N LEU A 42 -26.08 8.06 -2.34
CA LEU A 42 -25.07 9.06 -2.69
C LEU A 42 -23.83 8.88 -1.80
N HIS A 43 -22.67 8.77 -2.42
CA HIS A 43 -21.40 8.53 -1.73
C HIS A 43 -20.36 9.58 -2.10
N SER A 44 -19.47 9.90 -1.16
CA SER A 44 -18.36 10.82 -1.40
C SER A 44 -17.37 10.26 -2.42
N ASN A 45 -16.72 11.14 -3.19
CA ASN A 45 -15.69 10.72 -4.16
C ASN A 45 -14.43 10.13 -3.50
N PHE A 46 -14.17 10.46 -2.23
CA PHE A 46 -13.03 9.96 -1.45
C PHE A 46 -13.35 8.68 -0.66
N ASN A 47 -14.11 7.76 -1.27
CA ASN A 47 -14.63 6.54 -0.63
C ASN A 47 -13.53 5.68 0.02
N ASN A 48 -12.35 5.54 -0.61
CA ASN A 48 -11.24 4.78 -0.03
C ASN A 48 -10.76 5.37 1.30
N TYR A 49 -10.67 6.69 1.41
CA TYR A 49 -10.31 7.35 2.66
C TYR A 49 -11.36 7.11 3.74
N LEU A 50 -12.65 7.16 3.39
CA LEU A 50 -13.73 6.85 4.33
C LEU A 50 -13.66 5.42 4.83
N ILE A 51 -13.45 4.43 3.96
CA ILE A 51 -13.24 3.01 4.31
C ILE A 51 -12.10 2.89 5.34
N PHE A 52 -10.98 3.56 5.10
CA PHE A 52 -9.83 3.51 6.00
C PHE A 52 -10.10 4.17 7.34
N LYS A 53 -10.72 5.35 7.35
CA LYS A 53 -11.05 6.09 8.58
C LYS A 53 -12.10 5.35 9.42
N THR A 54 -13.16 4.87 8.82
CA THR A 54 -14.30 4.21 9.50
C THR A 54 -13.93 2.83 10.02
N SER A 55 -13.09 2.06 9.30
CA SER A 55 -12.56 0.79 9.79
C SER A 55 -11.79 0.93 11.13
N ALA A 56 -11.11 2.06 11.35
CA ALA A 56 -10.48 2.35 12.63
C ALA A 56 -11.51 2.57 13.75
N THR A 57 -12.58 3.30 13.46
CA THR A 57 -13.70 3.50 14.39
C THR A 57 -14.36 2.17 14.75
N HIS A 58 -14.64 1.32 13.75
CA HIS A 58 -15.24 0.00 13.95
C HIS A 58 -14.34 -0.90 14.80
N LEU A 59 -13.03 -0.92 14.52
CA LEU A 59 -12.05 -1.67 15.31
C LEU A 59 -12.04 -1.23 16.78
N ILE A 60 -12.07 0.08 17.05
CA ILE A 60 -12.07 0.63 18.42
C ILE A 60 -13.39 0.34 19.15
N GLN A 61 -14.51 0.30 18.43
CA GLN A 61 -15.84 0.04 18.99
C GLN A 61 -16.14 -1.47 19.14
N GLY A 62 -15.25 -2.35 18.67
CA GLY A 62 -15.49 -3.79 18.65
C GLY A 62 -16.53 -4.23 17.63
N LEU A 63 -16.77 -3.43 16.59
CA LEU A 63 -17.63 -3.78 15.47
C LEU A 63 -16.82 -4.57 14.43
N ASP A 64 -17.49 -5.50 13.75
CA ASP A 64 -16.85 -6.25 12.66
C ASP A 64 -16.62 -5.31 11.46
N LEU A 65 -15.36 -4.93 11.23
CA LEU A 65 -14.98 -4.05 10.12
C LEU A 65 -14.92 -4.76 8.75
N TYR A 66 -15.09 -6.08 8.69
CA TYR A 66 -14.95 -6.88 7.48
C TYR A 66 -16.29 -7.25 6.82
N VAL A 67 -17.40 -6.72 7.34
CA VAL A 67 -18.73 -6.80 6.71
C VAL A 67 -19.09 -5.49 5.99
N HIS A 68 -20.19 -5.48 5.24
CA HIS A 68 -20.67 -4.29 4.53
C HIS A 68 -21.24 -3.25 5.50
N HIS A 69 -20.76 -2.02 5.39
CA HIS A 69 -21.22 -0.85 6.15
C HIS A 69 -21.71 0.27 5.21
N PRO A 70 -22.88 0.08 4.54
CA PRO A 70 -23.35 0.98 3.48
C PRO A 70 -23.66 2.40 3.97
N GLY A 71 -23.87 2.59 5.27
CA GLY A 71 -24.03 3.91 5.89
C GLY A 71 -22.73 4.72 5.96
N ASP A 72 -21.58 4.05 5.91
CA ASP A 72 -20.27 4.67 6.08
C ASP A 72 -19.49 4.76 4.75
N HIS A 73 -19.58 3.71 3.93
CA HIS A 73 -18.85 3.61 2.65
C HIS A 73 -19.42 2.52 1.74
N VAL A 74 -19.00 2.52 0.47
CA VAL A 74 -19.54 1.62 -0.57
C VAL A 74 -18.95 0.21 -0.50
N ASP A 75 -17.63 0.10 -0.41
CA ASP A 75 -16.90 -1.16 -0.58
C ASP A 75 -16.52 -1.81 0.75
N LEU A 76 -16.09 -3.07 0.73
CA LEU A 76 -15.53 -3.73 1.90
C LEU A 76 -14.14 -3.19 2.27
N PHE A 77 -13.85 -3.12 3.57
CA PHE A 77 -12.49 -2.98 4.05
C PHE A 77 -11.75 -4.33 3.91
N LYS A 78 -10.66 -4.34 3.13
CA LYS A 78 -9.93 -5.59 2.78
C LYS A 78 -8.54 -5.75 3.41
N TYR A 79 -8.16 -4.81 4.26
CA TYR A 79 -6.79 -4.65 4.74
C TYR A 79 -6.63 -5.28 6.13
N SER A 80 -5.41 -5.40 6.65
CA SER A 80 -5.19 -6.06 7.95
C SER A 80 -5.74 -5.23 9.12
N PRO A 81 -5.98 -5.85 10.29
CA PRO A 81 -6.41 -5.13 11.50
C PRO A 81 -5.38 -4.08 11.96
N LEU A 82 -4.08 -4.30 11.68
CA LEU A 82 -3.04 -3.29 11.92
C LEU A 82 -3.31 -2.03 11.12
N PHE A 83 -3.69 -2.17 9.84
CA PHE A 83 -3.93 -1.01 9.00
C PHE A 83 -5.12 -0.18 9.50
N ALA A 84 -6.20 -0.84 9.94
CA ALA A 84 -7.32 -0.18 10.61
C ALA A 84 -6.85 0.55 11.87
N LEU A 85 -6.05 -0.08 12.73
CA LEU A 85 -5.50 0.58 13.92
C LEU A 85 -4.68 1.83 13.57
N LEU A 86 -3.85 1.78 12.53
CA LEU A 86 -3.00 2.91 12.11
C LEU A 86 -3.81 4.09 11.54
N MET A 87 -5.06 3.85 11.16
CA MET A 87 -5.99 4.89 10.75
C MET A 87 -6.71 5.56 11.93
N ALA A 88 -6.52 5.07 13.17
CA ALA A 88 -7.13 5.65 14.37
C ALA A 88 -6.86 7.16 14.54
N PRO A 89 -5.65 7.71 14.30
CA PRO A 89 -5.43 9.15 14.39
C PRO A 89 -6.24 9.99 13.39
N PHE A 90 -6.72 9.39 12.29
CA PHE A 90 -7.53 10.08 11.29
C PHE A 90 -9.01 10.20 11.69
N THR A 91 -9.47 9.43 12.68
CA THR A 91 -10.87 9.48 13.15
C THR A 91 -11.21 10.82 13.80
N ILE A 92 -10.22 11.47 14.43
CA ILE A 92 -10.38 12.77 15.09
C ILE A 92 -10.15 13.97 14.16
N LEU A 93 -9.70 13.75 12.93
CA LEU A 93 -9.43 14.81 11.96
C LEU A 93 -10.67 15.09 11.09
N PRO A 94 -10.91 16.36 10.72
CA PRO A 94 -11.87 16.66 9.66
C PRO A 94 -11.37 16.07 8.33
N ASP A 95 -12.30 15.62 7.49
CA ASP A 95 -11.95 14.81 6.31
C ASP A 95 -11.02 15.53 5.33
N TRP A 96 -11.23 16.82 5.08
CA TRP A 96 -10.35 17.61 4.20
C TRP A 96 -8.88 17.57 4.63
N LEU A 97 -8.62 17.60 5.95
CA LEU A 97 -7.26 17.57 6.48
C LEU A 97 -6.70 16.15 6.47
N GLY A 98 -7.53 15.17 6.83
CA GLY A 98 -7.14 13.78 6.84
C GLY A 98 -6.80 13.23 5.45
N ILE A 99 -7.56 13.60 4.41
CA ILE A 99 -7.27 13.25 3.01
C ILE A 99 -5.91 13.82 2.60
N ILE A 100 -5.64 15.10 2.89
CA ILE A 100 -4.35 15.73 2.60
C ILE A 100 -3.20 14.98 3.29
N ILE A 101 -3.32 14.72 4.59
CA ILE A 101 -2.28 14.04 5.36
C ILE A 101 -2.06 12.62 4.83
N TRP A 102 -3.13 11.88 4.55
CA TRP A 102 -3.09 10.53 4.02
C TRP A 102 -2.35 10.46 2.67
N ASN A 103 -2.73 11.33 1.73
CA ASN A 103 -2.08 11.40 0.42
C ASN A 103 -0.62 11.88 0.52
N LEU A 104 -0.30 12.79 1.44
CA LEU A 104 1.08 13.20 1.70
C LEU A 104 1.93 12.07 2.29
N ILE A 105 1.41 11.24 3.19
CA ILE A 105 2.13 10.05 3.70
C ILE A 105 2.47 9.10 2.55
N ASN A 106 1.52 8.88 1.64
CA ASN A 106 1.71 8.07 0.45
C ASN A 106 2.85 8.61 -0.44
N LEU A 107 2.77 9.88 -0.84
CA LEU A 107 3.79 10.53 -1.67
C LEU A 107 5.15 10.56 -0.97
N LEU A 108 5.21 11.03 0.28
CA LEU A 108 6.48 11.24 0.97
C LEU A 108 7.18 9.93 1.26
N THR A 109 6.46 8.84 1.54
CA THR A 109 7.08 7.52 1.69
C THR A 109 7.74 7.04 0.40
N LEU A 110 7.08 7.25 -0.75
CA LEU A 110 7.68 6.99 -2.07
C LEU A 110 8.94 7.82 -2.29
N MET A 111 8.87 9.13 -2.05
CA MET A 111 10.01 10.03 -2.24
C MET A 111 11.17 9.68 -1.29
N ILE A 112 10.90 9.33 -0.04
CA ILE A 112 11.92 8.87 0.92
C ILE A 112 12.58 7.59 0.43
N GLY A 113 11.80 6.61 -0.05
CA GLY A 113 12.32 5.38 -0.64
C GLY A 113 13.27 5.66 -1.80
N LEU A 114 12.83 6.47 -2.77
CA LEU A 114 13.66 6.85 -3.93
C LEU A 114 14.94 7.58 -3.52
N ARG A 115 14.87 8.50 -2.55
CA ARG A 115 16.04 9.21 -2.02
C ARG A 115 17.01 8.28 -1.30
N MET A 116 16.49 7.27 -0.60
CA MET A 116 17.30 6.32 0.15
C MET A 116 17.95 5.28 -0.74
N MET A 117 17.39 4.95 -1.90
CA MET A 117 17.93 3.95 -2.81
C MET A 117 19.33 4.33 -3.33
N PRO A 118 20.36 3.50 -3.08
CA PRO A 118 21.69 3.73 -3.63
C PRO A 118 21.71 3.65 -5.16
N GLY A 119 22.60 4.42 -5.80
CA GLY A 119 22.80 4.35 -7.24
C GLY A 119 21.78 5.11 -8.09
N LEU A 120 20.67 5.60 -7.51
CA LEU A 120 19.74 6.46 -8.23
C LEU A 120 20.29 7.89 -8.38
N GLY A 121 20.55 8.29 -9.62
CA GLY A 121 20.86 9.67 -10.00
C GLY A 121 19.61 10.42 -10.46
N LYS A 122 19.80 11.71 -10.80
CA LYS A 122 18.72 12.58 -11.32
C LYS A 122 17.95 11.93 -12.47
N LYS A 123 18.65 11.40 -13.48
CA LYS A 123 18.03 10.80 -14.67
C LYS A 123 17.15 9.59 -14.32
N GLN A 124 17.64 8.70 -13.45
CA GLN A 124 16.91 7.52 -13.03
C GLN A 124 15.67 7.89 -12.23
N VAL A 125 15.78 8.82 -11.27
CA VAL A 125 14.63 9.30 -10.49
C VAL A 125 13.59 9.95 -11.41
N THR A 126 14.01 10.79 -12.36
CA THR A 126 13.11 11.39 -13.35
C THR A 126 12.38 10.32 -14.16
N PHE A 127 13.10 9.32 -14.67
CA PHE A 127 12.51 8.26 -15.47
C PHE A 127 11.49 7.42 -14.67
N ILE A 128 11.84 7.06 -13.43
CA ILE A 128 10.93 6.34 -12.53
C ILE A 128 9.66 7.16 -12.27
N LEU A 129 9.79 8.44 -11.95
CA LEU A 129 8.64 9.31 -11.69
C LEU A 129 7.80 9.58 -12.94
N LEU A 130 8.40 9.63 -14.13
CA LEU A 130 7.66 9.77 -15.39
C LEU A 130 6.82 8.53 -15.70
N ILE A 131 7.39 7.32 -15.53
CA ILE A 131 6.64 6.07 -15.72
C ILE A 131 5.53 5.95 -14.68
N ALA A 132 5.85 6.26 -13.42
CA ALA A 132 4.91 6.17 -12.32
C ALA A 132 3.89 7.32 -12.28
N PHE A 133 4.02 8.34 -13.12
CA PHE A 133 3.26 9.59 -12.97
C PHE A 133 1.74 9.36 -12.97
N PHE A 134 1.22 8.65 -13.97
CA PHE A 134 -0.22 8.42 -14.09
C PHE A 134 -0.76 7.56 -12.94
N GLU A 135 -0.04 6.52 -12.53
CA GLU A 135 -0.43 5.69 -11.39
C GLU A 135 -0.35 6.49 -10.07
N LEU A 136 0.68 7.32 -9.88
CA LEU A 136 0.83 8.15 -8.70
C LEU A 136 -0.32 9.15 -8.57
N ILE A 137 -0.62 9.88 -9.65
CA ILE A 137 -1.73 10.85 -9.65
C ILE A 137 -3.08 10.13 -9.50
N GLY A 138 -3.31 9.04 -10.24
CA GLY A 138 -4.53 8.24 -10.13
C GLY A 138 -4.74 7.68 -8.72
N SER A 139 -3.68 7.19 -8.09
CA SER A 139 -3.71 6.71 -6.69
C SER A 139 -4.05 7.83 -5.72
N ILE A 140 -3.47 9.03 -5.89
CA ILE A 140 -3.75 10.19 -5.02
C ILE A 140 -5.19 10.67 -5.19
N MET A 141 -5.70 10.74 -6.43
CA MET A 141 -7.07 11.15 -6.75
C MET A 141 -8.14 10.20 -6.19
N ASN A 142 -7.76 8.96 -5.89
CA ASN A 142 -8.65 7.94 -5.34
C ASN A 142 -8.25 7.57 -3.90
N GLU A 143 -7.38 8.33 -3.24
CA GLU A 143 -6.91 8.09 -1.87
C GLU A 143 -6.40 6.65 -1.65
N GLN A 144 -5.84 6.02 -2.68
CA GLN A 144 -5.32 4.65 -2.58
C GLN A 144 -3.96 4.61 -1.89
N SER A 145 -3.63 3.45 -1.30
CA SER A 145 -2.36 3.22 -0.62
C SER A 145 -1.21 2.77 -1.54
N ASN A 146 -1.35 2.88 -2.87
CA ASN A 146 -0.41 2.25 -3.81
C ASN A 146 0.98 2.91 -3.77
N ALA A 147 1.02 4.24 -3.68
CA ALA A 147 2.28 4.98 -3.56
C ALA A 147 2.98 4.70 -2.21
N LEU A 148 2.23 4.57 -1.11
CA LEU A 148 2.77 4.12 0.18
C LEU A 148 3.41 2.74 0.06
N MET A 149 2.73 1.78 -0.56
CA MET A 149 3.26 0.43 -0.77
C MET A 149 4.54 0.44 -1.60
N ALA A 150 4.54 1.11 -2.75
CA ALA A 150 5.73 1.24 -3.60
C ALA A 150 6.89 1.88 -2.84
N GLY A 151 6.61 2.94 -2.08
CA GLY A 151 7.60 3.60 -1.23
C GLY A 151 8.18 2.69 -0.16
N LEU A 152 7.35 1.92 0.55
CA LEU A 152 7.80 0.96 1.56
C LEU A 152 8.63 -0.18 0.95
N MET A 153 8.26 -0.69 -0.23
CA MET A 153 9.05 -1.70 -0.94
C MET A 153 10.43 -1.17 -1.32
N VAL A 154 10.49 0.01 -1.95
CA VAL A 154 11.74 0.67 -2.35
C VAL A 154 12.59 1.02 -1.12
N LEU A 155 11.96 1.52 -0.04
CA LEU A 155 12.63 1.83 1.23
C LEU A 155 13.21 0.57 1.88
N GLY A 156 12.47 -0.54 1.85
CA GLY A 156 12.93 -1.84 2.32
C GLY A 156 14.21 -2.29 1.62
N ILE A 157 14.17 -2.32 0.28
CA ILE A 157 15.32 -2.64 -0.57
C ILE A 157 16.50 -1.69 -0.29
N ALA A 158 16.24 -0.38 -0.22
CA ALA A 158 17.28 0.61 0.09
C ALA A 158 17.95 0.41 1.46
N CYS A 159 17.20 -0.07 2.46
CA CYS A 159 17.76 -0.46 3.75
C CYS A 159 18.63 -1.71 3.66
N PHE A 160 18.24 -2.71 2.87
CA PHE A 160 19.06 -3.91 2.64
C PHE A 160 20.37 -3.57 1.90
N GLU A 161 20.30 -2.75 0.86
CA GLU A 161 21.49 -2.21 0.16
C GLU A 161 22.45 -1.47 1.10
N LYS A 162 21.91 -0.84 2.14
CA LYS A 162 22.69 -0.13 3.18
C LYS A 162 23.06 -1.00 4.37
N ASN A 163 22.88 -2.32 4.27
CA ASN A 163 23.17 -3.29 5.33
C ASN A 163 22.43 -3.00 6.66
N LYS A 164 21.19 -2.50 6.55
CA LYS A 164 20.26 -2.21 7.66
C LYS A 164 19.05 -3.18 7.65
N PRO A 165 19.26 -4.49 7.83
CA PRO A 165 18.21 -5.50 7.63
C PRO A 165 17.02 -5.37 8.60
N PHE A 166 17.21 -4.83 9.80
CA PHE A 166 16.12 -4.62 10.75
C PHE A 166 15.05 -3.66 10.22
N TRP A 167 15.49 -2.52 9.67
CA TRP A 167 14.63 -1.51 9.06
C TRP A 167 14.11 -1.96 7.68
N GLY A 168 14.91 -2.72 6.94
CA GLY A 168 14.47 -3.33 5.69
C GLY A 168 13.31 -4.30 5.91
N ALA A 169 13.44 -5.18 6.90
CA ALA A 169 12.37 -6.10 7.31
C ALA A 169 11.12 -5.35 7.79
N LEU A 170 11.27 -4.30 8.61
CA LEU A 170 10.16 -3.45 9.04
C LEU A 170 9.36 -2.94 7.84
N SER A 171 10.03 -2.30 6.86
CA SER A 171 9.35 -1.70 5.72
C SER A 171 8.63 -2.72 4.84
N LEU A 172 9.24 -3.89 4.60
CA LEU A 172 8.61 -4.94 3.79
C LEU A 172 7.47 -5.65 4.51
N VAL A 173 7.62 -5.94 5.81
CA VAL A 173 6.52 -6.52 6.59
C VAL A 173 5.37 -5.51 6.67
N PHE A 174 5.67 -4.23 6.87
CA PHE A 174 4.63 -3.20 6.94
C PHE A 174 3.85 -3.09 5.63
N SER A 175 4.52 -3.14 4.47
CA SER A 175 3.81 -3.10 3.19
C SER A 175 2.91 -4.32 2.96
N VAL A 176 3.25 -5.50 3.49
CA VAL A 176 2.40 -6.70 3.46
C VAL A 176 1.17 -6.54 4.34
N TYR A 177 1.32 -5.98 5.54
CA TYR A 177 0.19 -5.72 6.45
C TYR A 177 -0.76 -4.65 5.91
N ILE A 178 -0.31 -3.77 5.01
CA ILE A 178 -1.23 -2.91 4.27
C ILE A 178 -1.88 -3.72 3.15
N LYS A 179 -1.12 -4.20 2.16
CA LYS A 179 -1.65 -5.13 1.13
C LYS A 179 -0.69 -6.29 0.87
N LEU A 180 -1.27 -7.49 0.77
CA LEU A 180 -0.55 -8.76 0.60
C LEU A 180 0.33 -8.82 -0.66
N PHE A 181 0.02 -8.04 -1.70
CA PHE A 181 0.78 -8.04 -2.96
C PHE A 181 2.28 -7.74 -2.79
N SER A 182 2.66 -7.05 -1.71
CA SER A 182 4.07 -6.76 -1.39
C SER A 182 4.90 -7.98 -1.04
N LEU A 183 4.26 -9.14 -0.78
CA LEU A 183 4.95 -10.38 -0.43
C LEU A 183 5.95 -10.80 -1.52
N VAL A 184 5.65 -10.49 -2.77
CA VAL A 184 6.50 -10.79 -3.93
C VAL A 184 7.92 -10.21 -3.76
N VAL A 185 8.08 -9.06 -3.09
CA VAL A 185 9.38 -8.40 -2.88
C VAL A 185 10.27 -9.18 -1.91
N PHE A 186 9.70 -10.05 -1.06
CA PHE A 186 10.51 -10.86 -0.14
C PHE A 186 11.45 -11.83 -0.87
N MET A 187 11.18 -12.17 -2.13
CA MET A 187 12.12 -12.98 -2.91
C MET A 187 13.49 -12.28 -3.08
N MET A 188 13.51 -10.94 -3.09
CA MET A 188 14.75 -10.17 -3.22
C MET A 188 15.68 -10.40 -2.02
N LEU A 189 15.13 -10.81 -0.87
CA LEU A 189 15.90 -11.10 0.35
C LEU A 189 16.87 -12.27 0.18
N LEU A 190 16.64 -13.14 -0.82
CA LEU A 190 17.54 -14.24 -1.16
C LEU A 190 18.94 -13.75 -1.60
N PHE A 191 19.00 -12.56 -2.18
CA PHE A 191 20.24 -11.95 -2.70
C PHE A 191 21.03 -11.18 -1.63
N TYR A 192 20.44 -10.88 -0.47
CA TYR A 192 21.11 -10.11 0.58
C TYR A 192 21.83 -11.01 1.59
N PRO A 193 22.98 -10.56 2.14
CA PRO A 193 23.68 -11.28 3.19
C PRO A 193 22.88 -11.27 4.51
N LYS A 194 23.31 -12.09 5.49
CA LYS A 194 22.69 -12.20 6.83
C LYS A 194 21.27 -12.78 6.85
N ARG A 195 20.98 -13.74 5.96
CA ARG A 195 19.67 -14.40 5.78
C ARG A 195 18.97 -14.76 7.10
N LEU A 196 19.68 -15.41 8.04
CA LEU A 196 19.10 -15.77 9.33
C LEU A 196 18.66 -14.54 10.15
N LYS A 197 19.49 -13.50 10.24
CA LYS A 197 19.12 -12.26 10.95
C LYS A 197 17.93 -11.58 10.28
N THR A 198 17.92 -11.51 8.95
CA THR A 198 16.79 -10.96 8.20
C THR A 198 15.52 -11.73 8.47
N ALA A 199 15.56 -13.08 8.45
CA ALA A 199 14.41 -13.93 8.76
C ALA A 199 13.90 -13.69 10.18
N LEU A 200 14.79 -13.62 11.18
CA LEU A 200 14.42 -13.33 12.56
C LEU A 200 13.78 -11.95 12.71
N TYR A 201 14.30 -10.92 12.04
CA TYR A 201 13.69 -9.59 12.04
C TYR A 201 12.34 -9.54 11.33
N THR A 202 12.19 -10.29 10.24
CA THR A 202 10.89 -10.46 9.57
C THR A 202 9.88 -11.11 10.51
N VAL A 203 10.22 -12.22 11.15
CA VAL A 203 9.35 -12.90 12.13
C VAL A 203 9.01 -11.99 13.30
N PHE A 204 10.00 -11.28 13.84
CA PHE A 204 9.79 -10.29 14.89
C PHE A 204 8.76 -9.24 14.49
N TRP A 205 8.91 -8.60 13.32
CA TRP A 205 7.97 -7.57 12.87
C TRP A 205 6.58 -8.13 12.54
N MET A 206 6.49 -9.34 11.99
CA MET A 206 5.20 -10.00 11.77
C MET A 206 4.47 -10.21 13.10
N ILE A 207 5.16 -10.70 14.14
CA ILE A 207 4.54 -10.90 15.46
C ILE A 207 4.12 -9.55 16.06
N VAL A 208 4.98 -8.54 16.04
CA VAL A 208 4.66 -7.21 16.57
C VAL A 208 3.43 -6.63 15.90
N PHE A 209 3.34 -6.70 14.58
CA PHE A 209 2.21 -6.17 13.81
C PHE A 209 0.95 -7.01 13.92
N ALA A 210 1.06 -8.33 14.05
CA ALA A 210 -0.08 -9.19 14.32
C ALA A 210 -0.73 -8.89 15.68
N LEU A 211 0.10 -8.56 16.68
CA LEU A 211 -0.37 -8.34 18.04
C LEU A 211 -0.76 -6.90 18.33
N LEU A 212 -0.27 -5.91 17.58
CA LEU A 212 -0.52 -4.49 17.89
C LEU A 212 -2.01 -4.11 18.02
N PRO A 213 -2.95 -4.65 17.20
CA PRO A 213 -4.38 -4.37 17.34
C PRO A 213 -4.98 -4.82 18.68
N ILE A 214 -4.29 -5.67 19.45
CA ILE A 214 -4.72 -6.09 20.79
C ILE A 214 -4.91 -4.90 21.74
N LEU A 215 -4.19 -3.79 21.50
CA LEU A 215 -4.23 -2.60 22.35
C LEU A 215 -5.63 -1.98 22.44
N VAL A 216 -6.47 -2.18 21.42
CA VAL A 216 -7.85 -1.66 21.38
C VAL A 216 -8.90 -2.76 21.34
N THR A 217 -8.54 -3.97 20.88
CA THR A 217 -9.50 -5.08 20.70
C THR A 217 -9.52 -6.06 21.88
N GLY A 218 -8.48 -6.10 22.71
CA GLY A 218 -8.28 -7.20 23.66
C GLY A 218 -8.04 -8.56 22.96
N TRP A 219 -7.82 -9.62 23.73
CA TRP A 219 -7.49 -10.93 23.14
C TRP A 219 -8.61 -11.57 22.34
N ASP A 220 -9.85 -11.49 22.84
CA ASP A 220 -10.98 -12.15 22.19
C ASP A 220 -11.43 -11.37 20.95
N GLY A 221 -11.52 -10.04 21.05
CA GLY A 221 -11.77 -9.17 19.89
C GLY A 221 -10.71 -9.31 18.81
N LEU A 222 -9.42 -9.46 19.17
CA LEU A 222 -8.36 -9.70 18.19
C LEU A 222 -8.59 -10.98 17.40
N LYS A 223 -8.94 -12.09 18.07
CA LYS A 223 -9.20 -13.39 17.42
C LYS A 223 -10.40 -13.30 16.48
N GLU A 224 -11.49 -12.71 16.95
CA GLU A 224 -12.71 -12.52 16.14
C GLU A 224 -12.43 -11.66 14.90
N THR A 225 -11.69 -10.57 15.08
CA THR A 225 -11.28 -9.67 13.99
C THR A 225 -10.44 -10.42 12.94
N TYR A 226 -9.47 -11.24 13.36
CA TYR A 226 -8.67 -12.04 12.43
C TYR A 226 -9.48 -13.14 11.73
N LEU A 227 -10.41 -13.78 12.44
CA LEU A 227 -11.28 -14.80 11.85
C LEU A 227 -12.21 -14.19 10.79
N SER A 228 -12.76 -13.01 11.07
CA SER A 228 -13.59 -12.28 10.11
C SER A 228 -12.76 -11.83 8.91
N TRP A 229 -11.54 -11.30 9.13
CA TRP A 229 -10.63 -10.95 8.03
C TRP A 229 -10.31 -12.15 7.12
N TYR A 230 -10.02 -13.31 7.72
CA TYR A 230 -9.76 -14.55 6.99
C TYR A 230 -10.98 -14.98 6.17
N THR A 231 -12.17 -14.92 6.76
CA THR A 231 -13.43 -15.29 6.10
C THR A 231 -13.71 -14.37 4.92
N MET A 232 -13.58 -13.05 5.10
CA MET A 232 -13.76 -12.05 4.05
C MET A 232 -12.77 -12.26 2.91
N LEU A 233 -11.47 -12.45 3.20
CA LEU A 233 -10.46 -12.75 2.18
C LEU A 233 -10.75 -14.05 1.41
N GLY A 234 -11.25 -15.07 2.11
CA GLY A 234 -11.66 -16.35 1.51
C GLY A 234 -12.90 -16.24 0.63
N GLN A 235 -13.76 -15.24 0.86
CA GLN A 235 -14.92 -14.92 0.03
C GLN A 235 -14.59 -13.94 -1.08
N ASP A 236 -13.48 -13.19 -0.99
CA ASP A 236 -12.98 -12.28 -2.01
C ASP A 236 -12.34 -12.99 -3.23
N TYR A 237 -12.99 -14.06 -3.69
CA TYR A 237 -12.82 -14.58 -5.05
C TYR A 237 -13.48 -13.60 -6.02
N SER A 238 -12.87 -12.43 -6.16
CA SER A 238 -13.33 -11.42 -7.12
C SER A 238 -13.34 -12.01 -8.54
N ASP A 239 -14.55 -12.14 -9.10
CA ASP A 239 -14.82 -12.33 -10.54
C ASP A 239 -14.31 -11.14 -11.37
N SER A 240 -14.01 -10.01 -10.72
CA SER A 240 -13.44 -8.84 -11.36
C SER A 240 -12.00 -9.08 -11.76
N VAL A 241 -11.77 -9.23 -13.08
CA VAL A 241 -10.43 -9.27 -13.68
C VAL A 241 -9.73 -7.90 -13.64
N GLY A 242 -10.47 -6.80 -13.45
CA GLY A 242 -9.93 -5.45 -13.28
C GLY A 242 -8.89 -5.02 -14.32
N PHE A 243 -7.95 -4.17 -13.90
CA PHE A 243 -6.74 -3.81 -14.65
C PHE A 243 -5.59 -4.78 -14.31
N SER A 244 -5.61 -5.96 -14.91
CA SER A 244 -4.60 -6.99 -14.68
C SER A 244 -4.21 -7.68 -16.00
N VAL A 245 -3.13 -8.48 -15.98
CA VAL A 245 -2.73 -9.29 -17.15
C VAL A 245 -3.88 -10.18 -17.61
N ILE A 246 -4.61 -10.82 -16.68
CA ILE A 246 -5.78 -11.62 -17.04
C ILE A 246 -6.90 -10.76 -17.62
N GLY A 247 -7.11 -9.54 -17.12
CA GLY A 247 -8.06 -8.59 -17.68
C GLY A 247 -7.74 -8.18 -19.12
N ILE A 248 -6.45 -7.97 -19.44
CA ILE A 248 -5.99 -7.71 -20.81
C ILE A 248 -6.24 -8.94 -21.70
N LEU A 249 -5.84 -10.13 -21.24
CA LEU A 249 -6.04 -11.39 -21.98
C LEU A 249 -7.52 -11.63 -22.28
N VAL A 250 -8.40 -11.44 -21.31
CA VAL A 250 -9.85 -11.59 -21.48
C VAL A 250 -10.39 -10.53 -22.44
N LYS A 251 -10.10 -9.24 -22.22
CA LYS A 251 -10.72 -8.14 -22.99
C LYS A 251 -10.20 -8.00 -24.41
N TRP A 252 -8.90 -8.24 -24.64
CA TRP A 252 -8.27 -8.00 -25.94
C TRP A 252 -8.11 -9.26 -26.76
N PHE A 253 -7.95 -10.41 -26.10
CA PHE A 253 -7.66 -11.69 -26.77
C PHE A 253 -8.75 -12.73 -26.56
N ASN A 254 -9.87 -12.36 -25.92
CA ASN A 254 -10.98 -13.27 -25.58
C ASN A 254 -10.49 -14.56 -24.88
N TYR A 255 -9.50 -14.43 -24.01
CA TYR A 255 -8.93 -15.56 -23.28
C TYR A 255 -9.95 -16.12 -22.28
N GLN A 256 -10.28 -17.41 -22.39
CA GLN A 256 -11.22 -18.11 -21.50
C GLN A 256 -10.52 -19.16 -20.61
N GLY A 257 -9.19 -19.16 -20.58
CA GLY A 257 -8.42 -20.13 -19.80
C GLY A 257 -8.36 -19.79 -18.30
N SER A 258 -7.75 -20.69 -17.53
CA SER A 258 -7.69 -20.57 -16.07
C SER A 258 -6.77 -19.43 -15.61
N ARG A 259 -7.29 -18.56 -14.72
CA ARG A 259 -6.51 -17.54 -14.00
C ARG A 259 -5.29 -18.13 -13.28
N ASN A 260 -5.41 -19.36 -12.77
CA ASN A 260 -4.32 -20.03 -12.05
C ASN A 260 -3.13 -20.33 -12.97
N ILE A 261 -3.37 -20.60 -14.26
CA ILE A 261 -2.31 -20.81 -15.23
C ILE A 261 -1.54 -19.51 -15.45
N VAL A 262 -2.25 -18.40 -15.64
CA VAL A 262 -1.65 -17.07 -15.84
C VAL A 262 -0.84 -16.65 -14.62
N PHE A 263 -1.37 -16.91 -13.42
CA PHE A 263 -0.65 -16.70 -12.16
C PHE A 263 0.62 -17.55 -12.08
N LEU A 264 0.53 -18.86 -12.38
CA LEU A 264 1.67 -19.77 -12.33
C LEU A 264 2.77 -19.40 -13.34
N VAL A 265 2.40 -18.99 -14.55
CA VAL A 265 3.34 -18.42 -15.53
C VAL A 265 4.05 -17.20 -14.96
N GLY A 266 3.32 -16.30 -14.31
CA GLY A 266 3.89 -15.14 -13.61
C GLY A 266 4.91 -15.55 -12.54
N VAL A 267 4.59 -16.54 -11.70
CA VAL A 267 5.50 -17.08 -10.67
C VAL A 267 6.75 -17.70 -11.30
N VAL A 268 6.60 -18.48 -12.38
CA VAL A 268 7.74 -19.10 -13.08
C VAL A 268 8.65 -18.02 -13.67
N LEU A 269 8.10 -17.03 -14.38
CA LEU A 269 8.89 -15.93 -14.94
C LEU A 269 9.60 -15.13 -13.86
N MET A 270 8.96 -14.97 -12.70
CA MET A 270 9.53 -14.27 -11.56
C MET A 270 10.71 -15.04 -10.94
N VAL A 271 10.60 -16.36 -10.79
CA VAL A 271 11.63 -17.21 -10.18
C VAL A 271 12.75 -17.58 -11.15
N MET A 272 12.50 -17.58 -12.46
CA MET A 272 13.45 -17.99 -13.50
C MET A 272 14.86 -17.36 -13.36
N PRO A 273 15.01 -16.05 -13.05
CA PRO A 273 16.33 -15.45 -12.85
C PRO A 273 17.13 -16.00 -11.66
N LEU A 274 16.50 -16.71 -10.71
CA LEU A 274 17.17 -17.36 -9.57
C LEU A 274 17.87 -18.67 -9.95
N LEU A 275 17.61 -19.20 -11.14
CA LEU A 275 18.19 -20.45 -11.63
C LEU A 275 19.50 -20.27 -12.40
N GLN A 276 19.95 -19.01 -12.57
CA GLN A 276 21.20 -18.62 -13.23
C GLN A 276 22.26 -18.27 -12.18
#